data_AF-A0A9E2GFP5-F1
#
_entry.id   AF-A0A9E2GFP5-F1
#
_cell.length_a   1.000
_cell.length_b   1.000
_cell.length_c   1.000
_cell.angle_alpha   90.00
_cell.angle_beta   90.00
_cell.angle_gamma   90.00
#
_symmetry.space_group_name_H-M   'P 1'
#
loop_
_entity.id
_entity.type
_entity.pdbx_description
1 polymer ?
#
loop_
_entity_poly.entity_id
_entity_poly.type
_entity_poly.pdbx_seq_one_letter_code
_entity_poly.pdbx_strand_id
1 'polypeptide(L)'
;IVQGESGLLTFLAKCCRPTIKDHIKAHITRSRGARIHKVDCPELQKKKKGRVTNASWKKEYLGQVKVEIQTNDRVGLLNDIIQVVTQVGVNIIDSRTKVNIKAGTTNITATLEMKSIDQLFMLLNKIRKIKGVKKIRRRN
;
A
#
# COMPACT_ATOMS: atom_id res chain seq x y z
N ILE A 1 -12.59 -5.79 -5.95
CA ILE A 1 -12.58 -7.09 -6.65
C ILE A 1 -13.63 -7.98 -5.99
N VAL A 2 -14.53 -8.56 -6.76
CA VAL A 2 -15.54 -9.52 -6.29
C VAL A 2 -15.10 -10.89 -6.77
N GLN A 3 -14.94 -11.88 -5.88
CA GLN A 3 -14.45 -13.20 -6.26
C GLN A 3 -15.50 -13.96 -7.07
N GLY A 4 -15.07 -14.53 -8.20
CA GLY A 4 -15.91 -15.34 -9.10
C GLY A 4 -16.74 -14.53 -10.10
N GLU A 5 -16.67 -13.19 -10.09
CA GLU A 5 -17.52 -12.33 -10.92
C GLU A 5 -16.70 -11.20 -11.55
N SER A 6 -16.63 -11.19 -12.89
CA SER A 6 -15.98 -10.13 -13.68
C SER A 6 -17.00 -9.19 -14.31
N GLY A 7 -16.78 -7.88 -14.21
CA GLY A 7 -17.63 -6.89 -14.89
C GLY A 7 -18.88 -6.45 -14.13
N LEU A 8 -19.04 -6.84 -12.86
CA LEU A 8 -20.15 -6.34 -12.03
C LEU A 8 -19.96 -4.86 -11.68
N LEU A 9 -21.06 -4.11 -11.74
CA LEU A 9 -21.12 -2.76 -11.16
C LEU A 9 -21.08 -2.87 -9.63
N THR A 10 -20.03 -2.34 -9.01
CA THR A 10 -19.83 -2.39 -7.56
C THR A 10 -20.17 -1.07 -6.90
N PHE A 11 -20.99 -1.11 -5.85
CA PHE A 11 -21.38 0.05 -5.04
C PHE A 11 -21.08 -0.18 -3.57
N LEU A 12 -20.52 0.81 -2.87
CA LEU A 12 -20.35 0.75 -1.42
C LEU A 12 -21.72 0.87 -0.72
N ALA A 13 -21.94 0.07 0.32
CA ALA A 13 -23.16 0.13 1.11
C ALA A 13 -23.21 1.41 1.95
N LYS A 14 -24.36 2.10 1.92
CA LYS A 14 -24.59 3.31 2.72
C LYS A 14 -24.73 3.03 4.23
N CYS A 15 -25.12 1.81 4.61
CA CYS A 15 -25.37 1.46 6.01
C CYS A 15 -24.11 1.31 6.86
N CYS A 16 -23.04 0.72 6.32
CA CYS A 16 -21.78 0.48 7.06
C CYS A 16 -20.58 1.25 6.49
N ARG A 17 -20.75 1.97 5.36
CA ARG A 17 -19.74 2.83 4.73
C ARG A 17 -18.32 2.23 4.75
N PRO A 18 -18.11 1.07 4.10
CA PRO A 18 -16.85 0.36 4.20
C PRO A 18 -15.71 1.15 3.56
N THR A 19 -14.55 1.06 4.19
CA THR A 19 -13.30 1.73 3.81
C THR A 19 -12.21 0.71 3.49
N ILE A 20 -11.11 1.15 2.88
CA ILE A 20 -10.02 0.26 2.45
C ILE A 20 -9.40 -0.59 3.58
N LYS A 21 -9.56 -0.15 4.83
CA LYS A 21 -9.07 -0.83 6.04
C LYS A 21 -10.02 -1.92 6.54
N ASP A 22 -11.26 -1.94 6.06
CA ASP A 22 -12.27 -2.88 6.52
C ASP A 22 -12.19 -4.20 5.74
N HIS A 23 -12.44 -5.30 6.45
CA HIS A 23 -12.77 -6.58 5.80
C HIS A 23 -14.17 -6.48 5.19
N ILE A 24 -14.29 -6.83 3.91
CA ILE A 24 -15.51 -6.64 3.13
C ILE A 24 -16.04 -7.93 2.51
N LYS A 25 -17.35 -7.94 2.25
CA LYS A 25 -18.05 -8.95 1.44
C LYS A 25 -18.98 -8.26 0.44
N ALA A 26 -19.25 -8.93 -0.67
CA ALA A 26 -20.16 -8.45 -1.70
C ALA A 26 -21.49 -9.21 -1.61
N HIS A 27 -22.59 -8.47 -1.63
CA HIS A 27 -23.93 -9.03 -1.83
C HIS A 27 -24.39 -8.75 -3.27
N ILE A 28 -24.65 -9.81 -4.03
CA ILE A 28 -25.08 -9.74 -5.42
C ILE A 28 -26.57 -9.34 -5.49
N THR A 29 -26.84 -8.21 -6.14
CA THR A 29 -28.20 -7.70 -6.37
C THR A 29 -28.85 -8.42 -7.56
N ARG A 30 -30.18 -8.32 -7.67
CA ARG A 30 -30.93 -8.93 -8.78
C ARG A 30 -30.58 -8.34 -10.15
N SER A 31 -30.09 -7.09 -10.20
CA SER A 31 -29.89 -6.31 -11.43
C SER A 31 -28.43 -6.26 -11.89
N ARG A 32 -27.67 -7.36 -11.74
CA ARG A 32 -26.23 -7.45 -12.10
C ARG A 32 -25.32 -6.41 -11.42
N GLY A 33 -25.64 -6.02 -10.19
CA GLY A 33 -24.77 -5.19 -9.36
C GLY A 33 -24.30 -5.93 -8.11
N ALA A 34 -23.22 -5.47 -7.50
CA ALA A 34 -22.76 -5.93 -6.20
C ALA A 34 -22.72 -4.78 -5.20
N ARG A 35 -23.31 -4.97 -4.03
CA ARG A 35 -23.21 -4.01 -2.92
C ARG A 35 -22.19 -4.50 -1.91
N ILE A 36 -21.20 -3.66 -1.62
CA ILE A 36 -20.06 -3.99 -0.75
C ILE A 36 -20.38 -3.58 0.69
N HIS A 37 -20.28 -4.53 1.61
CA HIS A 37 -20.55 -4.36 3.04
C HIS A 37 -19.31 -4.75 3.85
N LYS A 38 -19.20 -4.24 5.08
CA LYS A 38 -18.29 -4.82 6.09
C LYS A 38 -18.76 -6.23 6.43
N VAL A 39 -17.82 -7.12 6.78
CA VAL A 39 -18.12 -8.53 7.12
C VAL A 39 -19.10 -8.64 8.30
N ASP A 40 -19.00 -7.72 9.26
CA ASP A 40 -19.80 -7.65 10.49
C ASP A 40 -21.11 -6.84 10.33
N CYS A 41 -21.44 -6.38 9.12
CA CYS A 41 -22.61 -5.54 8.89
C CYS A 41 -23.93 -6.30 9.20
N PRO A 42 -24.80 -5.79 10.11
CA PRO A 42 -26.07 -6.47 10.45
C PRO A 42 -26.99 -6.66 9.24
N GLU A 43 -27.04 -5.67 8.35
CA GLU A 43 -27.86 -5.74 7.13
C GLU A 43 -27.36 -6.78 6.13
N LEU A 44 -26.06 -7.11 6.16
CA LEU A 44 -25.50 -8.19 5.36
C LEU A 44 -25.89 -9.55 5.91
N GLN A 45 -25.89 -9.72 7.23
CA GLN A 45 -26.25 -10.99 7.89
C GLN A 45 -27.70 -11.42 7.61
N LYS A 46 -28.59 -10.45 7.37
CA LYS A 46 -29.98 -10.69 6.96
C LYS A 46 -30.13 -11.16 5.50
N LYS A 47 -29.07 -11.16 4.68
CA LYS A 47 -29.14 -11.54 3.26
C LYS A 47 -28.99 -13.04 3.07
N LYS A 48 -29.56 -13.55 1.97
CA LYS A 48 -29.44 -14.98 1.60
C LYS A 48 -27.97 -15.35 1.37
N LYS A 49 -27.47 -16.37 2.07
CA LYS A 49 -26.07 -16.83 2.00
C LYS A 49 -25.59 -17.09 0.56
N GLY A 50 -26.44 -17.68 -0.29
CA GLY A 50 -26.11 -17.97 -1.69
C GLY A 50 -25.94 -16.74 -2.61
N ARG A 51 -26.14 -15.51 -2.10
CA ARG A 51 -25.89 -14.26 -2.83
C ARG A 51 -24.80 -13.40 -2.20
N VAL A 52 -24.10 -13.94 -1.19
CA VAL A 52 -22.99 -13.26 -0.54
C VAL A 52 -21.71 -13.94 -0.97
N THR A 53 -20.80 -13.19 -1.59
CA THR A 53 -19.49 -13.67 -2.02
C THR A 53 -18.37 -12.84 -1.39
N ASN A 54 -17.15 -13.37 -1.44
CA ASN A 54 -15.97 -12.68 -0.97
C ASN A 54 -15.65 -11.49 -1.86
N ALA A 55 -15.20 -10.40 -1.24
CA ALA A 55 -14.71 -9.23 -1.93
C ALA A 55 -13.41 -8.76 -1.29
N SER A 56 -12.57 -8.12 -2.09
CA SER A 56 -11.35 -7.48 -1.63
C SER A 56 -11.17 -6.13 -2.29
N TRP A 57 -10.51 -5.21 -1.58
CA TRP A 57 -10.09 -3.95 -2.17
C TRP A 57 -9.07 -4.23 -3.27
N LYS A 58 -9.23 -3.54 -4.40
CA LYS A 58 -8.21 -3.60 -5.45
C LYS A 58 -6.99 -2.89 -4.89
N LYS A 59 -5.89 -3.62 -4.67
CA LYS A 59 -4.59 -2.99 -4.40
C LYS A 59 -4.19 -2.26 -5.68
N GLU A 60 -4.03 -0.94 -5.61
CA GLU A 60 -3.47 -0.19 -6.74
C GLU A 60 -2.01 -0.57 -6.91
N TYR A 61 -1.72 -1.34 -7.95
CA TYR A 61 -0.34 -1.61 -8.31
C TYR A 61 0.32 -0.28 -8.69
N LEU A 62 1.26 0.18 -7.88
CA LEU A 62 2.00 1.41 -8.15
C LEU A 62 3.12 1.19 -9.17
N GLY A 63 3.50 -0.06 -9.42
CA GLY A 63 4.63 -0.37 -10.28
C GLY A 63 5.94 0.10 -9.65
N GLN A 64 6.82 0.63 -10.49
CA GLN A 64 8.12 1.12 -10.06
C GLN A 64 8.01 2.55 -9.52
N VAL A 65 8.39 2.74 -8.26
CA VAL A 65 8.40 4.02 -7.57
C VAL A 65 9.84 4.39 -7.23
N LYS A 66 10.27 5.57 -7.69
CA LYS A 66 11.58 6.13 -7.33
C LYS A 66 11.45 6.92 -6.03
N VAL A 67 12.34 6.65 -5.08
CA VAL A 67 12.46 7.38 -3.82
C VAL A 67 13.85 7.99 -3.68
N GLU A 68 13.92 9.13 -3.03
CA GLU A 68 15.16 9.83 -2.70
C GLU A 68 15.25 10.02 -1.19
N ILE A 69 16.37 9.60 -0.61
CA ILE A 69 16.67 9.64 0.81
C ILE A 69 17.93 10.49 0.99
N GLN A 70 17.82 11.60 1.70
CA GLN A 70 18.95 12.42 2.11
C GLN A 70 19.32 12.07 3.55
N THR A 71 20.61 11.85 3.78
CA THR A 71 21.10 11.31 5.05
C THR A 71 22.42 11.97 5.46
N ASN A 72 22.72 11.88 6.76
CA ASN A 72 24.09 11.94 7.26
C ASN A 72 24.58 10.50 7.34
N ASP A 73 25.63 10.19 6.59
CA ASP A 73 26.16 8.84 6.54
C ASP A 73 26.68 8.41 7.90
N ARG A 74 26.39 7.15 8.24
CA ARG A 74 26.92 6.48 9.42
C ARG A 74 27.04 4.99 9.12
N VAL A 75 27.92 4.33 9.86
CA VAL A 75 28.06 2.87 9.79
C VAL A 75 26.68 2.20 10.00
N GLY A 76 26.37 1.26 9.11
CA GLY A 76 25.13 0.47 9.13
C GLY A 76 23.89 1.15 8.55
N LEU A 77 23.94 2.42 8.14
CA LEU A 77 22.75 3.14 7.66
C LEU A 77 22.07 2.46 6.46
N LEU A 78 22.85 2.00 5.48
CA LEU A 78 22.31 1.32 4.31
C LEU A 78 21.63 0.00 4.70
N ASN A 79 22.21 -0.75 5.65
CA ASN A 79 21.62 -1.96 6.19
C ASN A 79 20.28 -1.68 6.88
N ASP A 80 20.20 -0.63 7.70
CA ASP A 80 18.94 -0.24 8.36
C ASP A 80 17.84 0.11 7.34
N ILE A 81 18.21 0.78 6.25
CA ILE A 81 17.29 1.08 5.14
C ILE A 81 16.82 -0.22 4.47
N ILE A 82 17.75 -1.12 4.14
CA ILE A 82 17.43 -2.42 3.51
C ILE A 82 16.51 -3.24 4.41
N GLN A 83 16.78 -3.33 5.71
CA GLN A 83 15.91 -4.04 6.65
C GLN A 83 14.48 -3.50 6.64
N VAL A 84 14.31 -2.18 6.60
CA VAL A 84 12.98 -1.56 6.48
C VAL A 84 12.31 -1.91 5.16
N VAL A 85 13.04 -1.86 4.04
CA VAL A 85 12.51 -2.24 2.72
C VAL A 85 12.04 -3.70 2.72
N THR A 86 12.86 -4.61 3.25
CA THR A 86 12.54 -6.04 3.41
C THR A 86 11.32 -6.25 4.31
N GLN A 87 11.24 -5.53 5.44
CA GLN A 87 10.10 -5.63 6.37
C GLN A 87 8.78 -5.16 5.74
N VAL A 88 8.80 -4.20 4.82
CA VAL A 88 7.62 -3.75 4.06
C VAL A 88 7.27 -4.72 2.91
N GLY A 89 8.16 -5.66 2.60
CA GLY A 89 7.97 -6.66 1.53
C GLY A 89 7.98 -6.03 0.14
N VAL A 90 8.91 -5.10 -0.08
CA VAL A 90 9.07 -4.34 -1.34
C VAL A 90 10.39 -4.72 -1.97
N ASN A 91 10.40 -4.92 -3.29
CA ASN A 91 11.61 -5.27 -4.03
C ASN A 91 12.40 -4.01 -4.42
N ILE A 92 13.73 -4.08 -4.41
CA ILE A 92 14.63 -3.03 -4.91
C ILE A 92 15.04 -3.40 -6.33
N ILE A 93 14.69 -2.56 -7.30
CA ILE A 93 15.05 -2.74 -8.71
C ILE A 93 16.39 -2.10 -9.03
N ASP A 94 16.61 -0.90 -8.50
CA ASP A 94 17.85 -0.15 -8.68
C ASP A 94 18.13 0.66 -7.42
N SER A 95 19.40 0.82 -7.07
CA SER A 95 19.80 1.68 -5.98
C SER A 95 21.13 2.35 -6.28
N ARG A 96 21.21 3.65 -5.97
CA ARG A 96 22.39 4.47 -6.18
C ARG A 96 22.62 5.36 -4.98
N THR A 97 23.84 5.30 -4.46
CA THR A 97 24.31 6.18 -3.39
C THR A 97 25.27 7.20 -3.97
N LYS A 98 25.06 8.48 -3.65
CA LYS A 98 25.95 9.58 -4.03
C LYS A 98 26.26 10.43 -2.81
N VAL A 99 27.53 10.53 -2.48
CA VAL A 99 28.03 11.40 -1.42
C VAL A 99 28.17 12.82 -1.97
N ASN A 100 27.63 13.80 -1.25
CA ASN A 100 27.83 15.21 -1.48
C ASN A 100 28.77 15.75 -0.40
N ILE A 101 30.06 15.76 -0.72
CA ILE A 101 31.14 16.18 0.19
C ILE A 101 30.93 17.64 0.64
N LYS A 102 30.55 18.55 -0.27
CA LYS A 102 30.37 19.97 0.03
C LYS A 102 29.22 20.23 1.02
N ALA A 103 28.14 19.48 0.90
CA ALA A 103 26.98 19.61 1.79
C ALA A 103 27.05 18.71 3.02
N GLY A 104 28.09 17.86 3.15
CA GLY A 104 28.20 16.87 4.23
C GLY A 104 27.00 15.91 4.28
N THR A 105 26.43 15.56 3.13
CA THR A 105 25.24 14.69 3.06
C THR A 105 25.40 13.59 2.03
N THR A 106 24.71 12.47 2.25
CA THR A 106 24.66 11.34 1.33
C THR A 106 23.24 11.17 0.82
N ASN A 107 23.09 11.16 -0.50
CA ASN A 107 21.82 10.96 -1.18
C ASN A 107 21.74 9.53 -1.71
N ILE A 108 20.71 8.80 -1.29
CA ILE A 108 20.38 7.46 -1.79
C ILE A 108 19.15 7.60 -2.65
N THR A 109 19.24 7.16 -3.91
CA THR A 109 18.09 7.00 -4.79
C THR A 109 17.81 5.52 -4.94
N ALA A 110 16.56 5.10 -4.76
CA ALA A 110 16.15 3.72 -4.97
C ALA A 110 14.90 3.66 -5.85
N THR A 111 14.88 2.72 -6.78
CA THR A 111 13.70 2.36 -7.56
C THR A 111 13.11 1.09 -6.96
N LEU A 112 11.87 1.17 -6.52
CA LEU A 112 11.21 0.14 -5.71
C LEU A 112 9.95 -0.37 -6.41
N GLU A 113 9.73 -1.68 -6.41
CA GLU A 113 8.51 -2.26 -6.96
C GLU A 113 7.42 -2.35 -5.89
N MET A 114 6.39 -1.52 -6.03
CA MET A 114 5.34 -1.36 -5.03
C MET A 114 3.99 -1.87 -5.53
N LYS A 115 3.33 -2.67 -4.69
CA LYS A 115 2.02 -3.27 -4.99
C LYS A 115 0.84 -2.41 -4.53
N SER A 116 1.10 -1.37 -3.74
CA SER A 116 0.07 -0.49 -3.17
C SER A 116 0.63 0.83 -2.67
N ILE A 117 -0.22 1.85 -2.61
CA ILE A 117 0.08 3.13 -1.96
C ILE A 117 0.34 2.98 -0.45
N ASP A 118 -0.28 1.99 0.21
CA ASP A 118 -0.03 1.72 1.62
C ASP A 118 1.41 1.27 1.89
N GLN A 119 2.00 0.46 0.99
CA GLN A 119 3.43 0.11 1.07
C GLN A 119 4.31 1.35 0.96
N LEU A 120 4.00 2.28 0.05
CA LEU A 120 4.74 3.53 -0.07
C LEU A 120 4.68 4.33 1.23
N PHE A 121 3.48 4.56 1.77
CA PHE A 121 3.32 5.34 3.00
C PHE A 121 4.02 4.67 4.19
N MET A 122 3.89 3.35 4.33
CA MET A 122 4.56 2.60 5.39
C MET A 122 6.09 2.72 5.28
N LEU A 123 6.64 2.57 4.07
CA LEU A 123 8.06 2.72 3.80
C LEU A 123 8.57 4.12 4.15
N LEU A 124 7.91 5.17 3.64
CA LEU A 124 8.29 6.55 3.89
C LEU A 124 8.29 6.87 5.39
N ASN A 125 7.29 6.40 6.12
CA ASN A 125 7.17 6.64 7.56
C ASN A 125 8.21 5.87 8.38
N LYS A 126 8.55 4.64 7.99
CA LYS A 126 9.58 3.85 8.68
C LYS A 126 10.98 4.38 8.41
N ILE A 127 11.34 4.66 7.15
CA ILE A 127 12.67 5.18 6.81
C ILE A 127 12.92 6.53 7.46
N ARG A 128 11.91 7.41 7.54
CA ARG A 128 12.03 8.72 8.22
C ARG A 128 12.43 8.60 9.69
N LYS A 129 12.15 7.47 10.36
CA LYS A 129 12.50 7.23 11.77
C LYS A 129 13.92 6.69 11.96
N ILE A 130 14.61 6.29 10.88
CA ILE A 130 15.98 5.77 10.98
C ILE A 130 16.91 6.93 11.36
N LYS A 131 17.68 6.76 12.44
CA LYS A 131 18.70 7.72 12.86
C LYS A 131 19.68 7.97 11.73
N GLY A 132 19.88 9.23 11.35
CA GLY A 132 20.76 9.63 10.23
C GLY A 132 19.99 9.99 8.96
N VAL A 133 18.72 9.60 8.82
CA VAL A 133 17.87 10.06 7.72
C VAL A 133 17.40 11.49 8.00
N LYS A 134 17.75 12.43 7.12
CA LYS A 134 17.30 13.82 7.17
C LYS A 134 15.97 14.02 6.44
N LYS A 135 15.84 13.40 5.26
CA LYS A 135 14.67 13.56 4.40
C LYS A 135 14.44 12.31 3.57
N ILE A 136 13.18 11.96 3.35
CA ILE A 136 12.77 10.98 2.36
C ILE A 136 11.56 11.51 1.59
N ARG A 137 11.58 11.34 0.27
CA ARG A 137 10.46 11.69 -0.62
C ARG A 137 10.37 10.74 -1.81
N ARG A 138 9.17 10.64 -2.39
CA ARG A 138 9.00 10.12 -3.74
C ARG A 138 9.60 11.10 -4.73
N ARG A 139 10.31 10.59 -5.74
CA ARG A 139 10.80 11.35 -6.89
C ARG A 139 9.86 11.07 -8.06
N ASN A 140 9.36 12.13 -8.68
CA ASN A 140 8.55 12.05 -9.90
C ASN A 140 9.43 11.67 -11.10
#